data_AF-A0A661JXC8-F1
#
_entry.id   AF-A0A661JXC8-F1
#
_cell.length_a   1.000
_cell.length_b   1.000
_cell.length_c   1.000
_cell.angle_alpha   90.00
_cell.angle_beta   90.00
_cell.angle_gamma   90.00
#
_symmetry.space_group_name_H-M   'P 1'
#
loop_
_entity.id
_entity.type
_entity.pdbx_description
1 polymer ?
#
loop_
_entity_poly.entity_id
_entity_poly.type
_entity_poly.pdbx_seq_one_letter_code
_entity_poly.pdbx_strand_id
1 'polypeptide(L)' 'MGAILLSQGKIKEKGVLPPEGAVDPMDFFSLLPEVVTLGERGGKSFEGVLVENIDEHGNVTIIDTSEFLGI' A
#
# COMPACT_ATOMS: atom_id res chain seq x y z
N MET A 1 0.61 8.29 5.14
CA MET A 1 -0.53 7.36 4.98
C MET A 1 -1.28 7.12 6.30
N GLY A 2 -0.67 6.59 7.36
CA GLY A 2 -1.39 6.34 8.64
C GLY A 2 -2.12 7.56 9.24
N ALA A 3 -1.51 8.76 9.21
CA ALA A 3 -2.17 9.99 9.64
C ALA A 3 -3.40 10.36 8.77
N ILE A 4 -3.36 10.04 7.48
CA ILE A 4 -4.47 10.27 6.54
C ILE A 4 -5.61 9.31 6.86
N LEU A 5 -5.31 8.02 7.05
CA LEU A 5 -6.29 7.01 7.46
C LEU A 5 -6.92 7.33 8.82
N LEU A 6 -6.12 7.85 9.77
CA LEU A 6 -6.63 8.37 11.05
C LEU A 6 -7.58 9.55 10.84
N SER A 7 -7.21 10.52 10.00
CA SER A 7 -8.07 11.66 9.67
C SER A 7 -9.35 11.27 8.92
N GLN A 8 -9.32 10.19 8.14
CA GLN A 8 -10.48 9.62 7.46
C GLN A 8 -11.35 8.75 8.40
N GLY A 9 -10.95 8.58 9.67
CA GLY A 9 -11.68 7.77 10.65
C GLY A 9 -11.57 6.25 10.41
N LYS A 10 -10.62 5.81 9.59
CA LYS A 10 -10.34 4.40 9.30
C LYS A 10 -9.55 3.71 10.42
N ILE A 11 -8.75 4.47 11.16
CA ILE A 11 -8.10 4.02 12.41
C ILE A 11 -8.89 4.59 13.60
N LYS A 12 -9.38 3.74 14.51
CA LYS A 12 -10.29 4.15 15.60
C LYS A 12 -9.74 3.84 16.99
N GLU A 13 -8.82 2.90 17.06
CA GLU A 13 -8.18 2.43 18.25
C GLU A 13 -7.27 3.51 18.83
N LYS A 14 -7.27 3.62 20.15
CA LYS A 14 -6.44 4.59 20.88
C LYS A 14 -5.24 3.86 21.49
N GLY A 15 -4.07 4.49 21.42
CA GLY A 15 -2.85 3.97 22.02
C GLY A 15 -1.66 4.09 21.08
N VAL A 16 -0.55 3.46 21.47
CA VAL A 16 0.65 3.33 20.62
C VAL A 16 0.57 1.99 19.92
N LEU A 17 0.05 1.99 18.70
CA LEU A 17 -0.09 0.80 17.88
C LEU A 17 0.96 0.80 16.77
N PRO A 18 1.60 -0.34 16.51
CA PRO A 18 2.40 -0.48 15.31
C PRO A 18 1.50 -0.42 14.06
N PRO A 19 2.02 -0.04 12.90
CA PRO A 19 1.21 0.12 11.69
C PRO A 19 0.47 -1.16 11.30
N GLU A 20 1.06 -2.34 11.53
CA GLU A 20 0.45 -3.64 11.23
C GLU A 20 -0.79 -3.94 12.09
N GLY A 21 -0.91 -3.34 13.27
CA GLY A 21 -2.06 -3.48 14.17
C GLY A 21 -3.05 -2.31 14.11
N ALA A 22 -2.71 -1.23 13.42
CA ALA A 22 -3.52 -0.02 13.32
C ALA A 22 -4.12 0.18 11.94
N VAL A 23 -3.53 -0.39 10.89
CA VAL A 23 -3.90 -0.14 9.50
C VAL A 23 -4.50 -1.40 8.90
N ASP A 24 -5.72 -1.28 8.37
CA ASP A 24 -6.29 -2.30 7.51
C ASP A 24 -5.58 -2.27 6.13
N PRO A 25 -5.09 -3.42 5.61
CA PRO A 25 -4.38 -3.45 4.33
C PRO A 25 -5.22 -2.95 3.14
N MET A 26 -6.54 -3.21 3.12
CA MET A 26 -7.39 -2.75 2.02
C MET A 26 -7.59 -1.24 2.05
N ASP A 27 -7.72 -0.67 3.25
CA ASP A 27 -7.75 0.78 3.44
C ASP A 27 -6.45 1.44 2.95
N PHE A 28 -5.31 0.80 3.18
CA PHE A 28 -4.03 1.25 2.64
C PHE A 28 -4.03 1.23 1.11
N PHE A 29 -4.39 0.11 0.48
CA PHE A 29 -4.43 0.00 -0.99
C PHE A 29 -5.38 1.02 -1.63
N SER A 30 -6.53 1.29 -1.00
CA SER A 30 -7.49 2.28 -1.49
C SER A 30 -6.94 3.71 -1.49
N LEU A 31 -5.97 4.02 -0.62
CA LEU A 31 -5.37 5.35 -0.52
C LEU A 31 -4.25 5.58 -1.55
N LEU A 32 -3.65 4.52 -2.08
CA LEU A 32 -2.48 4.61 -2.94
C LEU A 32 -2.66 5.50 -4.17
N PRO A 33 -3.77 5.42 -4.94
CA PRO A 33 -3.95 6.27 -6.12
C PRO A 33 -4.02 7.76 -5.79
N GLU A 34 -4.45 8.11 -4.57
CA GLU A 34 -4.61 9.50 -4.13
C GLU A 34 -3.29 10.13 -3.64
N VAL A 35 -2.37 9.31 -3.14
CA VAL A 35 -1.13 9.78 -2.47
C VAL A 35 0.15 9.47 -3.23
N VAL A 36 0.11 8.49 -4.14
CA VAL A 36 1.24 8.13 -4.99
C VAL A 36 1.04 8.78 -6.35
N THR A 37 1.83 9.83 -6.63
CA THR A 37 1.98 10.32 -8.00
C THR A 37 2.81 9.29 -8.76
N LEU A 38 2.17 8.46 -9.60
CA LEU A 38 2.92 7.59 -10.49
C LEU A 38 3.67 8.46 -11.51
N GLY A 39 4.98 8.59 -11.32
CA GLY A 39 5.87 9.21 -12.29
C GLY A 39 5.73 8.54 -13.66
N GLU A 40 5.90 9.33 -14.72
CA GLU A 40 5.67 8.90 -16.11
C GLU A 40 6.32 7.54 -16.42
N ARG A 41 5.57 6.68 -17.13
CA ARG A 41 6.03 5.38 -17.66
C ARG A 41 7.19 5.62 -18.64
N GLY A 42 8.40 5.79 -18.13
CA GLY A 42 9.54 6.27 -18.89
C GLY A 42 10.89 5.93 -18.26
N GLY A 43 11.15 4.64 -18.04
CA GLY A 43 12.51 4.12 -17.84
C GLY A 43 13.04 4.19 -16.41
N LYS A 44 13.09 3.01 -15.77
CA LYS A 44 13.90 2.69 -14.58
C LYS A 44 13.56 3.44 -13.28
N SER A 45 12.37 3.24 -12.75
CA SER A 45 12.07 2.88 -11.35
C SER A 45 10.58 3.08 -11.09
N PHE A 46 9.92 2.05 -10.57
CA PHE A 46 8.54 2.19 -10.12
C PHE A 46 8.57 3.00 -8.82
N GLU A 47 8.24 4.29 -8.88
CA GLU A 47 8.04 5.14 -7.70
C GLU A 47 6.63 4.89 -7.14
N GLY A 48 6.47 3.79 -6.41
CA GLY A 48 5.19 3.41 -5.83
C GLY A 48 5.30 2.32 -4.78
N VAL A 49 4.30 1.44 -4.74
CA VAL A 49 4.23 0.30 -3.82
C VAL A 49 4.72 -0.98 -4.47
N LEU A 50 5.71 -1.62 -3.87
CA LEU A 50 6.12 -2.97 -4.23
C LEU A 50 5.25 -3.99 -3.49
N VAL A 51 4.61 -4.89 -4.23
CA VAL A 51 3.85 -6.01 -3.66
C VAL A 51 4.54 -7.31 -4.03
N GLU A 52 4.87 -8.09 -3.01
CA GLU A 52 5.54 -9.38 -3.15
C GLU A 52 4.68 -10.47 -2.50
N ASN A 53 4.54 -11.59 -3.21
CA ASN A 53 4.05 -12.84 -2.63
C ASN A 53 5.25 -13.72 -2.32
N ILE A 54 5.33 -14.19 -1.07
CA ILE A 54 6.36 -15.12 -0.61
C ILE A 54 5.66 -16.44 -0.29
N ASP A 55 6.03 -17.51 -0.99
CA ASP A 55 5.44 -18.84 -0.80
C ASP A 55 6.06 -19.61 0.40
N GLU A 56 5.56 -20.82 0.66
CA GLU A 56 6.04 -21.69 1.75
C GLU A 56 7.50 -22.15 1.60
N HIS A 57 8.07 -22.02 0.41
CA HIS A 57 9.46 -22.34 0.09
C HIS A 57 10.35 -21.09 0.06
N GLY A 58 9.79 -19.91 0.28
CA GLY A 58 10.51 -18.63 0.23
C GLY A 58 10.71 -18.09 -1.18
N ASN A 59 10.03 -18.63 -2.20
CA ASN A 59 10.08 -18.06 -3.55
C ASN A 59 9.28 -16.74 -3.57
N VAL A 60 9.88 -15.72 -4.17
CA VAL A 60 9.31 -14.37 -4.27
C VAL A 60 8.70 -14.17 -5.65
N THR A 61 7.43 -13.78 -5.69
CA THR A 61 6.75 -13.35 -6.92
C THR A 61 6.32 -11.89 -6.76
N ILE A 62 6.82 -11.02 -7.64
CA ILE A 62 6.40 -9.62 -7.70
C ILE A 62 5.01 -9.55 -8.34
N ILE A 63 4.07 -8.91 -7.67
CA ILE A 63 2.71 -8.69 -8.16
C ILE A 63 2.63 -7.31 -8.81
N ASP A 64 2.15 -7.27 -10.05
CA ASP A 64 1.78 -6.01 -10.70
C ASP A 64 0.44 -5.52 -10.14
N THR A 65 0.45 -4.34 -9.53
CA THR A 65 -0.71 -3.73 -8.87
C THR A 65 -1.50 -2.79 -9.77
N SER A 66 -1.11 -2.61 -11.03
CA SER A 66 -1.80 -1.72 -11.98
C SER A 66 -3.31 -2.04 -12.10
N GLU A 67 -3.66 -3.32 -12.22
CA GLU A 67 -5.06 -3.76 -12.29
C GLU A 67 -5.86 -3.47 -11.01
N PHE A 68 -5.23 -3.59 -9.83
CA PHE A 68 -5.86 -3.33 -8.53
C PHE A 68 -6.05 -1.84 -8.24
N LEU A 69 -5.13 -1.01 -8.76
CA LEU A 69 -5.13 0.44 -8.57
C LEU A 69 -5.93 1.18 -9.66
N GLY A 70 -6.40 0.47 -10.70
CA GLY A 70 -7.23 1.02 -11.76
C GLY A 70 -6.50 2.00 -12.69
N ILE A 71 -5.19 1.80 -12.90
CA ILE A 71 -4.26 2.72 -13.58
C ILE A 71 -3.29 2.02 -14.54
#